data_AF-A0A925XKN6-F1
#
_entry.id   AF-A0A925XKN6-F1
#
_cell.length_a   1.000
_cell.length_b   1.000
_cell.length_c   1.000
_cell.angle_alpha   90.00
_cell.angle_beta   90.00
_cell.angle_gamma   90.00
#
_symmetry.space_group_name_H-M   'P 1'
#
loop_
_entity.id
_entity.type
_entity.pdbx_description
1 polymer ?
#
loop_
_entity_poly.entity_id
_entity_poly.type
_entity_poly.pdbx_seq_one_letter_code
_entity_poly.pdbx_strand_id
1 'polypeptide(L)'
;MSQPIPERVQRNIDSIAELEQEFLRQRSTVACISDRIADVAASPFCIAGHLGWFAGWILLNTFDVFGVVHFDPYPFCFLALCIASEAALLSMFVLMSQQRQTRQADQWAHVGLQVGMLSEQETTKMLQMLQSICNHLGLKKVCQDRELNEMMQETPFVAVMQELEKALEANDGTPPKLADEEKQAA
;
A
#
# COMPACT_ATOMS: atom_id res chain seq x y z
N MET A 1 2.59 22.43 32.06
CA MET A 1 1.22 23.00 31.95
C MET A 1 0.63 22.48 30.66
N SER A 2 -0.08 21.35 30.72
CA SER A 2 -0.75 20.76 29.55
C SER A 2 -2.08 21.50 29.36
N GLN A 3 -2.27 22.14 28.21
CA GLN A 3 -3.53 22.83 27.92
C GLN A 3 -4.69 21.82 27.84
N PRO A 4 -5.86 22.13 28.41
CA PRO A 4 -7.03 21.26 28.31
C PRO A 4 -7.46 21.17 26.84
N ILE A 5 -7.55 19.96 26.33
CA ILE A 5 -7.97 19.69 24.96
C ILE A 5 -9.41 20.20 24.77
N PRO A 6 -9.72 20.95 23.69
CA PRO A 6 -11.07 21.44 23.44
C PRO A 6 -12.08 20.30 23.35
N GLU A 7 -13.24 20.46 23.98
CA GLU A 7 -14.31 19.45 24.11
C GLU A 7 -14.85 18.89 22.77
N ARG A 8 -14.55 19.56 21.65
CA ARG A 8 -14.84 19.06 20.29
C ARG A 8 -13.78 18.08 19.79
N VAL A 9 -12.51 18.31 20.11
CA VAL A 9 -11.40 17.43 19.74
C VAL A 9 -11.52 16.12 20.50
N GLN A 10 -11.90 16.16 21.77
CA GLN A 10 -12.10 14.97 22.59
C GLN A 10 -13.23 14.08 22.04
N ARG A 11 -14.36 14.68 21.67
CA ARG A 11 -15.50 13.98 21.05
C ARG A 11 -15.16 13.37 19.69
N ASN A 12 -14.36 14.06 18.87
CA ASN A 12 -13.88 13.50 17.60
C ASN A 12 -12.92 12.33 17.82
N ILE A 13 -12.02 12.44 18.80
CA ILE A 13 -11.12 11.34 19.18
C ILE A 13 -11.92 10.15 19.68
N ASP A 14 -12.94 10.37 20.51
CA ASP A 14 -13.81 9.30 21.01
C ASP A 14 -14.58 8.63 19.86
N SER A 15 -15.14 9.40 18.92
CA SER A 15 -15.82 8.83 17.74
C SER A 15 -14.87 8.06 16.80
N ILE A 16 -13.63 8.54 16.61
CA ILE A 16 -12.61 7.82 15.83
C ILE A 16 -12.21 6.54 16.55
N ALA A 17 -12.03 6.58 17.87
CA ALA A 17 -11.70 5.40 18.67
C ALA A 17 -12.83 4.36 18.69
N GLU A 18 -14.10 4.79 18.69
CA GLU A 18 -15.27 3.91 18.59
C GLU A 18 -15.36 3.23 17.22
N LEU A 19 -15.13 3.99 16.14
CA LEU A 19 -15.06 3.45 14.78
C LEU A 19 -13.91 2.44 14.63
N GLU A 20 -12.73 2.78 15.12
CA GLU A 20 -11.56 1.89 15.13
C GLU A 20 -11.87 0.60 15.90
N GLN A 21 -12.50 0.69 17.08
CA GLN A 21 -12.91 -0.48 17.85
C GLN A 21 -13.96 -1.33 17.13
N GLU A 22 -14.90 -0.74 16.42
CA GLU A 22 -15.92 -1.44 15.64
C GLU A 22 -15.28 -2.20 14.46
N PHE A 23 -14.34 -1.56 13.75
CA PHE A 23 -13.55 -2.18 12.69
C PHE A 23 -12.65 -3.31 13.19
N LEU A 24 -12.02 -3.13 14.36
CA LEU A 24 -11.21 -4.16 15.00
C LEU A 24 -12.06 -5.35 15.49
N ARG A 25 -13.29 -5.09 15.97
CA ARG A 25 -14.23 -6.13 16.39
C ARG A 25 -14.72 -6.99 15.23
N GLN A 26 -15.03 -6.40 14.08
CA GLN A 26 -15.49 -7.16 12.91
C GLN A 26 -14.38 -8.01 12.25
N ARG A 27 -13.10 -7.72 12.51
CA ARG A 27 -11.94 -8.45 11.93
C ARG A 27 -11.27 -9.48 12.87
N SER A 28 -11.75 -9.59 14.11
CA SER A 28 -10.93 -9.85 15.30
C SER A 28 -10.13 -11.16 15.35
N THR A 29 -10.57 -12.28 14.77
CA THR A 29 -9.87 -13.56 15.03
C THR A 29 -8.85 -13.91 13.95
N VAL A 30 -9.23 -13.87 12.67
CA VAL A 30 -8.34 -14.29 11.58
C VAL A 30 -7.30 -13.22 11.22
N ALA A 31 -7.69 -11.93 11.26
CA ALA A 31 -6.77 -10.84 10.93
C ALA A 31 -5.72 -10.61 12.03
N CYS A 32 -6.09 -10.74 13.31
CA CYS A 32 -5.17 -10.60 14.43
C CYS A 32 -4.11 -11.72 14.43
N ILE A 33 -4.53 -12.97 14.18
CA ILE A 33 -3.60 -14.09 14.04
C ILE A 33 -2.72 -13.88 12.81
N SER A 34 -3.28 -13.43 11.69
CA SER A 34 -2.50 -13.13 10.50
C SER A 34 -1.45 -12.05 10.77
N ASP A 35 -1.81 -10.88 11.29
CA ASP A 35 -0.85 -9.80 11.55
C ASP A 35 0.21 -10.18 12.58
N ARG A 36 -0.15 -10.97 13.59
CA ARG A 36 0.84 -11.52 14.53
C ARG A 36 1.77 -12.53 13.88
N ILE A 37 1.28 -13.36 12.97
CA ILE A 37 2.10 -14.28 12.18
C ILE A 37 2.98 -13.50 11.19
N ALA A 38 2.51 -12.40 10.59
CA ALA A 38 3.33 -11.53 9.75
C ALA A 38 4.52 -10.98 10.53
N ASP A 39 4.23 -10.38 11.67
CA ASP A 39 5.21 -9.69 12.49
C ASP A 39 6.21 -10.67 13.10
N VAL A 40 5.74 -11.88 13.47
CA VAL A 40 6.60 -12.95 14.00
C VAL A 40 7.42 -13.60 12.89
N ALA A 41 6.83 -13.90 11.73
CA ALA A 41 7.55 -14.50 10.61
C ALA A 41 8.62 -13.57 10.02
N ALA A 42 8.39 -12.25 10.05
CA ALA A 42 9.38 -11.25 9.63
C ALA A 42 10.37 -10.87 10.75
N SER A 43 10.21 -11.40 11.97
CA SER A 43 11.10 -11.07 13.08
C SER A 43 12.47 -11.74 12.90
N PRO A 44 13.58 -11.02 13.10
CA PRO A 44 14.93 -11.61 13.03
C PRO A 44 15.14 -12.77 14.02
N PHE A 45 14.35 -12.83 15.09
CA PHE A 45 14.36 -13.94 16.05
C PHE A 45 13.77 -15.24 15.47
N CYS A 46 12.72 -15.15 14.65
CA CYS A 46 12.12 -16.31 14.00
C CYS A 46 13.09 -16.90 12.95
N ILE A 47 13.78 -16.04 12.20
CA ILE A 47 14.83 -16.45 11.26
C ILE A 47 15.97 -17.17 11.98
N ALA A 48 16.44 -16.63 13.12
CA ALA A 48 17.48 -17.26 13.92
C ALA A 48 17.03 -18.62 14.51
N GLY A 49 15.77 -18.73 14.94
CA GLY A 49 15.16 -19.98 15.40
C GLY A 49 15.11 -21.05 14.32
N HIS A 50 14.67 -20.68 13.10
CA HIS A 50 14.67 -21.59 11.95
C HIS A 50 16.09 -22.06 11.58
N LEU A 51 17.06 -21.16 11.53
CA LEU A 51 18.47 -21.51 11.29
C LEU A 51 19.01 -22.47 12.35
N GLY A 52 18.68 -22.24 13.62
CA GLY A 52 19.04 -23.14 14.72
C GLY A 52 18.37 -24.51 14.62
N TRP A 53 17.09 -24.56 14.25
CA TRP A 53 16.36 -25.80 13.99
C TRP A 53 16.99 -26.60 12.84
N PHE A 54 17.28 -25.95 11.70
CA PHE A 54 17.94 -26.61 10.56
C PHE A 54 19.34 -27.12 10.93
N ALA A 55 20.15 -26.29 11.61
CA ALA A 55 21.47 -26.71 12.06
C ALA A 55 21.38 -27.88 13.05
N GLY A 56 20.44 -27.85 14.00
CA GLY A 56 20.18 -28.94 14.93
C GLY A 56 19.75 -30.23 14.23
N TRP A 57 18.86 -30.14 13.24
CA TRP A 57 18.40 -31.29 12.46
C TRP A 57 19.54 -31.94 11.66
N ILE A 58 20.37 -31.13 11.00
CA ILE A 58 21.55 -31.61 10.27
C ILE A 58 22.56 -32.23 11.23
N LEU A 59 22.86 -31.59 12.37
CA LEU A 59 23.79 -32.11 13.37
C LEU A 59 23.31 -33.44 13.94
N LEU A 60 22.03 -33.58 14.29
CA LEU A 60 21.44 -34.81 14.81
C LEU A 60 21.44 -35.97 13.80
N ASN A 61 21.28 -35.67 12.50
CA ASN A 61 21.29 -36.70 11.45
C ASN A 61 22.69 -36.98 10.88
N THR A 62 23.67 -36.07 11.04
CA THR A 62 25.04 -36.23 10.52
C THR A 62 25.99 -36.78 11.58
N PHE A 63 25.87 -36.31 12.81
CA PHE A 63 26.62 -36.86 13.91
C PHE A 63 25.80 -38.00 14.51
N ASP A 64 26.42 -39.15 14.69
CA ASP A 64 25.82 -40.34 15.29
C ASP A 64 25.70 -40.14 16.82
N VAL A 65 25.07 -39.03 17.24
CA VAL A 65 25.09 -38.52 18.63
C VAL A 65 24.37 -39.48 19.58
N PHE A 66 23.56 -40.42 19.08
CA PHE A 66 22.74 -41.32 19.89
C PHE A 66 22.67 -42.79 19.43
N GLY A 67 23.48 -43.24 18.46
CA GLY A 67 23.45 -44.64 17.99
C GLY A 67 22.10 -45.06 17.39
N VAL A 68 21.33 -44.08 16.90
CA VAL A 68 20.02 -44.26 16.28
C VAL A 68 20.24 -44.34 14.78
N VAL A 69 19.60 -45.29 14.10
CA VAL A 69 19.59 -45.36 12.63
C VAL A 69 19.22 -44.00 12.07
N HIS A 70 20.06 -43.45 11.17
CA HIS A 70 19.89 -42.18 10.49
C HIS A 70 18.41 -41.99 10.08
N PHE A 71 17.70 -41.11 10.78
CA PHE A 71 16.25 -40.90 10.60
C PHE A 71 15.95 -40.27 9.25
N ASP A 72 16.79 -39.32 8.82
CA ASP A 72 16.74 -38.67 7.51
C ASP A 72 18.13 -38.75 6.84
N PRO A 73 18.45 -39.86 6.15
CA PRO A 73 19.72 -40.00 5.43
C PRO A 73 19.85 -38.94 4.35
N TYR A 74 21.09 -38.54 4.04
CA TYR A 74 21.37 -37.70 2.89
C TYR A 74 20.72 -38.31 1.64
N PRO A 75 19.79 -37.63 0.94
CA PRO A 75 19.68 -36.17 0.74
C PRO A 75 18.65 -35.39 1.59
N PHE A 76 18.29 -35.85 2.79
CA PHE A 76 17.35 -35.18 3.72
C PHE A 76 15.94 -34.90 3.14
N CYS A 77 15.24 -35.96 2.73
CA CYS A 77 13.95 -35.84 2.06
C CYS A 77 12.86 -35.22 2.95
N PHE A 78 12.85 -35.56 4.24
CA PHE A 78 11.88 -35.01 5.19
C PHE A 78 12.14 -33.53 5.45
N LEU A 79 13.40 -33.14 5.65
CA LEU A 79 13.77 -31.74 5.82
C LEU A 79 13.36 -30.91 4.60
N ALA A 80 13.63 -31.42 3.39
CA ALA A 80 13.28 -30.75 2.14
C ALA A 80 11.76 -30.57 1.99
N LEU A 81 10.96 -31.57 2.35
CA LEU A 81 9.49 -31.47 2.32
C LEU A 81 8.98 -30.42 3.30
N CYS A 82 9.48 -30.43 4.55
CA CYS A 82 9.13 -29.43 5.56
C CYS A 82 9.46 -28.02 5.07
N ILE A 83 10.69 -27.78 4.60
CA ILE A 83 11.11 -26.47 4.07
C ILE A 83 10.22 -26.03 2.91
N ALA A 84 9.94 -26.91 1.95
CA ALA A 84 9.12 -26.57 0.79
C ALA A 84 7.69 -26.17 1.21
N SER A 85 7.10 -26.91 2.15
CA SER A 85 5.77 -26.59 2.68
C SER A 85 5.75 -25.29 3.48
N GLU A 86 6.76 -25.05 4.32
CA GLU A 86 6.90 -23.80 5.09
C GLU A 86 7.06 -22.60 4.17
N ALA A 87 7.91 -22.70 3.15
CA ALA A 87 8.11 -21.64 2.16
C ALA A 87 6.82 -21.33 1.37
N ALA A 88 6.04 -22.34 0.98
CA ALA A 88 4.76 -22.15 0.32
C ALA A 88 3.74 -21.42 1.23
N LEU A 89 3.66 -21.81 2.51
CA LEU A 89 2.80 -21.15 3.49
C LEU A 89 3.22 -19.69 3.74
N LEU A 90 4.52 -19.43 3.91
CA LEU A 90 5.05 -18.07 4.07
C LEU A 90 4.77 -17.21 2.85
N SER A 91 4.93 -17.76 1.63
CA SER A 91 4.64 -17.05 0.39
C SER A 91 3.17 -16.66 0.28
N MET A 92 2.24 -17.59 0.58
CA MET A 92 0.80 -17.28 0.61
C MET A 92 0.47 -16.22 1.66
N PHE A 93 1.09 -16.33 2.83
CA PHE A 93 0.91 -15.39 3.91
C PHE A 93 1.39 -13.98 3.51
N VAL A 94 2.57 -13.88 2.92
CA VAL A 94 3.13 -12.63 2.39
C VAL A 94 2.23 -12.05 1.30
N LEU A 95 1.76 -12.86 0.36
CA LEU A 95 0.87 -12.42 -0.71
C LEU A 95 -0.46 -11.89 -0.17
N MET A 96 -1.02 -12.53 0.87
CA MET A 96 -2.22 -12.06 1.55
C MET A 96 -1.99 -10.73 2.28
N SER A 97 -0.84 -10.57 2.94
CA SER A 97 -0.45 -9.31 3.58
C SER A 97 -0.26 -8.19 2.55
N GLN A 98 0.41 -8.48 1.44
CA GLN A 98 0.58 -7.56 0.32
C GLN A 98 -0.77 -7.13 -0.26
N GLN A 99 -1.66 -8.08 -0.57
CA GLN A 99 -2.99 -7.77 -1.10
C GLN A 99 -3.81 -6.88 -0.16
N ARG A 100 -3.68 -7.08 1.16
CA ARG A 100 -4.32 -6.23 2.16
C ARG A 100 -3.76 -4.81 2.14
N GLN A 101 -2.43 -4.67 2.13
CA GLN A 101 -1.75 -3.37 2.10
C GLN A 101 -2.09 -2.61 0.82
N THR A 102 -2.13 -3.27 -0.34
CA THR A 102 -2.54 -2.67 -1.62
C THR A 102 -3.97 -2.15 -1.56
N ARG A 103 -4.94 -2.96 -1.08
CA ARG A 103 -6.33 -2.50 -0.95
C ARG A 103 -6.47 -1.29 -0.03
N GLN A 104 -5.69 -1.24 1.04
CA GLN A 104 -5.67 -0.08 1.92
C GLN A 104 -5.06 1.12 1.17
N ALA A 105 -3.90 0.97 0.54
CA ALA A 105 -3.27 2.03 -0.25
C ALA A 105 -4.21 2.62 -1.31
N ASP A 106 -4.99 1.78 -2.02
CA ASP A 106 -5.97 2.23 -3.01
C ASP A 106 -7.09 3.09 -2.39
N GLN A 107 -7.58 2.71 -1.21
CA GLN A 107 -8.59 3.50 -0.49
C GLN A 107 -8.04 4.87 -0.08
N TRP A 108 -6.82 4.91 0.46
CA TRP A 108 -6.16 6.16 0.84
C TRP A 108 -5.85 7.03 -0.37
N ALA A 109 -5.49 6.44 -1.51
CA ALA A 109 -5.31 7.16 -2.77
C ALA A 109 -6.62 7.83 -3.22
N HIS A 110 -7.75 7.11 -3.17
CA HIS A 110 -9.05 7.67 -3.53
C HIS A 110 -9.47 8.84 -2.63
N VAL A 111 -9.30 8.70 -1.31
CA VAL A 111 -9.59 9.78 -0.35
C VAL A 111 -8.66 10.97 -0.58
N GLY A 112 -7.36 10.73 -0.79
CA GLY A 112 -6.38 11.78 -1.08
C GLY A 112 -6.73 12.55 -2.35
N LEU A 113 -7.16 11.87 -3.41
CA LEU A 113 -7.65 12.50 -4.63
C LEU A 113 -8.89 13.35 -4.36
N GLN A 114 -9.89 12.84 -3.62
CA GLN A 114 -11.11 13.59 -3.31
C GLN A 114 -10.83 14.84 -2.49
N VAL A 115 -9.97 14.75 -1.47
CA VAL A 115 -9.55 15.90 -0.66
C VAL A 115 -8.78 16.91 -1.51
N GLY A 116 -7.89 16.44 -2.39
CA GLY A 116 -7.16 17.29 -3.34
C GLY A 116 -8.10 18.07 -4.25
N MET A 117 -9.08 17.39 -4.84
CA MET A 117 -10.12 17.99 -5.70
C MET A 117 -10.95 19.04 -4.97
N LEU A 118 -11.39 18.72 -3.74
CA LEU A 118 -12.16 19.66 -2.93
C LEU A 118 -11.32 20.88 -2.56
N SER A 119 -10.06 20.68 -2.16
CA SER A 119 -9.13 21.77 -1.84
C SER A 119 -8.85 22.66 -3.04
N GLU A 120 -8.74 22.11 -4.25
CA GLU A 120 -8.59 22.88 -5.48
C GLU A 120 -9.84 23.74 -5.73
N GLN A 121 -11.04 23.15 -5.65
CA GLN A 121 -12.30 23.88 -5.81
C GLN A 121 -12.45 25.00 -4.78
N GLU A 122 -12.18 24.73 -3.51
CA GLU A 122 -12.23 25.74 -2.44
C GLU A 122 -11.23 26.86 -2.68
N THR A 123 -10.00 26.54 -3.12
CA THR A 123 -8.98 27.53 -3.47
C THR A 123 -9.42 28.39 -4.64
N THR A 124 -9.94 27.79 -5.71
CA THR A 124 -10.48 28.51 -6.87
C THR A 124 -11.65 29.40 -6.49
N LYS A 125 -12.56 28.94 -5.62
CA LYS A 125 -13.67 29.77 -5.11
C LYS A 125 -13.16 30.92 -4.25
N MET A 126 -12.16 30.70 -3.40
CA MET A 126 -11.50 31.76 -2.65
C MET A 126 -10.89 32.80 -3.59
N LEU A 127 -10.15 32.39 -4.63
CA LEU A 127 -9.58 33.30 -5.62
C LEU A 127 -10.67 34.11 -6.35
N GLN A 128 -11.78 33.47 -6.75
CA GLN A 128 -12.93 34.14 -7.38
C GLN A 128 -13.58 35.17 -6.44
N MET A 129 -13.72 34.85 -5.15
CA MET A 129 -14.23 35.79 -4.14
C MET A 129 -13.27 36.95 -3.91
N LEU A 130 -11.96 36.69 -3.80
CA LEU A 130 -10.94 37.74 -3.69
C LEU A 130 -10.97 38.67 -4.91
N GLN A 131 -11.08 38.12 -6.12
CA GLN A 131 -11.18 38.92 -7.34
C GLN A 131 -12.45 39.79 -7.34
N SER A 132 -13.57 39.26 -6.88
CA SER A 132 -14.82 40.02 -6.76
C SER A 132 -14.68 41.21 -5.80
N ILE A 133 -13.97 41.02 -4.67
CA ILE A 133 -13.65 42.09 -3.71
C ILE A 133 -12.70 43.11 -4.33
N CYS A 134 -11.63 42.67 -5.00
CA CYS A 134 -10.67 43.55 -5.68
C CYS A 134 -11.35 44.40 -6.76
N ASN A 135 -12.28 43.82 -7.52
CA ASN A 135 -13.09 44.54 -8.50
C ASN A 135 -13.96 45.61 -7.85
N HIS A 136 -14.60 45.29 -6.72
CA HIS A 136 -15.45 46.24 -6.00
C HIS A 136 -14.65 47.40 -5.39
N LEU A 137 -13.41 47.15 -4.94
CA LEU A 137 -12.48 48.15 -4.39
C LEU A 137 -11.73 48.95 -5.47
N GLY A 138 -11.97 48.68 -6.76
CA GLY A 138 -11.34 49.40 -7.87
C GLY A 138 -9.87 49.05 -8.12
N LEU A 139 -9.38 47.94 -7.55
CA LEU A 139 -8.00 47.47 -7.65
C LEU A 139 -7.74 46.69 -8.96
N LYS A 140 -7.95 47.35 -10.11
CA LYS A 140 -7.85 46.76 -11.45
C LYS A 140 -6.50 46.11 -11.79
N LYS A 141 -5.42 46.52 -11.12
CA LYS A 141 -4.06 45.98 -11.36
C LYS A 141 -3.90 44.53 -10.93
N VAL A 142 -4.60 44.09 -9.89
CA VAL A 142 -4.52 42.69 -9.38
C VAL A 142 -5.44 41.78 -10.20
N CYS A 143 -6.57 42.30 -10.69
CA CYS A 143 -7.53 41.53 -11.48
C CYS A 143 -7.08 41.26 -12.94
N GLN A 144 -6.03 41.93 -13.42
CA GLN A 144 -5.45 41.73 -14.76
C GLN A 144 -4.25 40.79 -14.76
N ASP A 145 -3.89 40.20 -13.61
CA ASP A 145 -2.81 39.23 -13.57
C ASP A 145 -3.22 37.97 -14.35
N ARG A 146 -2.44 37.66 -15.40
CA ARG A 146 -2.66 36.51 -16.26
C ARG A 146 -2.54 35.21 -15.48
N GLU A 147 -1.59 35.15 -14.55
CA GLU A 147 -1.32 33.96 -13.74
C GLU A 147 -2.51 33.64 -12.81
N LEU A 148 -3.07 34.68 -12.17
CA LEU A 148 -4.26 34.55 -11.32
C LEU A 148 -5.49 34.09 -12.11
N ASN A 149 -5.67 34.60 -13.33
CA ASN A 149 -6.79 34.23 -14.19
C ASN A 149 -6.65 32.82 -14.76
N GLU A 150 -5.42 32.33 -14.92
CA GLU A 150 -5.13 30.92 -15.23
C GLU A 150 -5.42 30.02 -14.02
N MET A 151 -5.03 30.41 -12.80
CA MET A 151 -5.31 29.66 -11.56
C MET A 151 -6.81 29.59 -11.20
N MET A 152 -7.62 30.57 -11.62
CA MET A 152 -9.07 30.55 -11.37
C MET A 152 -9.87 29.67 -12.33
N GLN A 153 -9.25 29.19 -13.42
CA GLN A 153 -9.89 28.22 -14.28
C GLN A 153 -9.95 26.91 -13.49
N GLU A 154 -11.16 26.38 -13.30
CA GLU A 154 -11.29 25.04 -12.73
C GLU A 154 -10.55 24.09 -13.66
N THR A 155 -9.43 23.50 -13.19
CA THR A 155 -8.79 22.42 -13.91
C THR A 155 -9.78 21.27 -13.90
N PRO A 156 -10.40 20.88 -15.03
CA PRO A 156 -11.33 19.78 -15.01
C PRO A 156 -10.48 18.53 -14.81
N PHE A 157 -10.52 17.93 -13.63
CA PHE A 157 -9.82 16.68 -13.35
C PHE A 157 -10.11 15.60 -14.38
N VAL A 158 -11.36 15.55 -14.89
CA VAL A 158 -11.74 14.66 -15.99
C VAL A 158 -10.93 14.96 -17.26
N ALA A 159 -10.65 16.22 -17.56
CA ALA A 159 -9.82 16.60 -18.70
C ALA A 159 -8.34 16.23 -18.47
N VAL A 160 -7.84 16.36 -17.24
CA VAL A 160 -6.48 15.92 -16.88
C VAL A 160 -6.36 14.40 -16.98
N MET A 161 -7.35 13.64 -16.50
CA MET A 161 -7.37 12.18 -16.62
C MET A 161 -7.45 11.72 -18.07
N GLN A 162 -8.30 12.35 -18.89
CA GLN A 162 -8.39 12.06 -20.32
C GLN A 162 -7.09 12.37 -21.07
N GLU A 163 -6.44 13.49 -20.77
CA GLU A 163 -5.18 13.85 -21.42
C GLU A 163 -4.02 12.97 -20.92
N LEU A 164 -4.05 12.55 -19.64
CA LEU A 164 -3.08 11.61 -19.09
C LEU A 164 -3.25 10.20 -19.70
N GLU A 165 -4.48 9.70 -19.83
CA GLU A 165 -4.78 8.43 -20.49
C GLU A 165 -4.32 8.46 -21.95
N LYS A 166 -4.65 9.52 -22.67
CA LYS A 166 -4.22 9.74 -24.05
C LYS A 166 -2.69 9.87 -24.18
N ALA A 167 -2.01 10.51 -23.23
CA ALA A 167 -0.56 10.61 -23.20
C ALA A 167 0.10 9.26 -22.87
N LEU A 168 -0.50 8.45 -22.01
CA LEU A 168 -0.06 7.09 -21.70
C LEU A 168 -0.28 6.17 -22.91
N GLU A 169 -1.42 6.23 -23.59
CA GLU A 169 -1.69 5.48 -24.83
C GLU A 169 -0.76 5.89 -25.99
N ALA A 170 -0.46 7.19 -26.09
CA ALA A 170 0.50 7.69 -27.08
C ALA A 170 1.94 7.24 -26.79
N ASN A 171 2.28 6.98 -25.52
CA ASN A 171 3.59 6.50 -25.10
C ASN A 171 3.68 4.96 -25.04
N ASP A 172 2.55 4.26 -24.90
CA ASP A 172 2.42 2.79 -24.97
C ASP A 172 2.14 2.30 -26.41
N GLY A 173 2.78 2.96 -27.37
CA GLY A 173 2.72 2.59 -28.77
C GLY A 173 3.29 1.19 -29.03
N THR A 174 2.43 0.18 -28.96
CA THR A 174 2.54 -1.14 -29.60
C THR A 174 3.58 -2.11 -28.99
N PRO A 175 3.18 -3.16 -28.25
CA PRO A 175 4.05 -4.32 -28.09
C PRO A 175 4.31 -4.93 -29.49
N PRO A 176 5.55 -5.28 -29.86
CA PRO A 176 5.80 -5.92 -31.14
C PRO A 176 4.95 -7.18 -31.19
N LYS A 177 4.04 -7.25 -32.18
CA LYS A 177 3.33 -8.48 -32.51
C LYS A 177 4.38 -9.56 -32.71
N LEU A 178 4.44 -10.52 -31.77
CA LEU A 178 5.07 -11.81 -31.96
C LEU A 178 4.24 -12.60 -32.97
N ALA A 179 4.30 -12.19 -34.22
CA ALA A 179 3.73 -12.88 -35.36
C ALA A 179 4.57 -12.44 -36.56
N ASP A 180 5.75 -13.06 -36.70
CA ASP A 180 6.49 -13.22 -37.96
C ASP A 180 7.86 -13.95 -37.78
N GLU A 181 8.11 -14.67 -36.68
CA GLU A 181 9.27 -15.59 -36.58
C GLU A 181 8.96 -17.04 -37.04
N GLU A 182 7.76 -17.32 -37.55
CA GLU A 182 7.39 -18.65 -38.07
C GLU A 182 7.39 -18.71 -39.61
N LYS A 183 8.20 -17.87 -40.29
CA LYS A 183 8.37 -17.94 -41.75
C LYS A 183 9.81 -17.82 -42.29
N GLN A 184 10.81 -17.93 -41.42
CA GLN A 184 12.22 -18.03 -41.85
C GLN A 184 12.90 -19.36 -41.48
N ALA A 185 12.15 -20.35 -40.95
CA ALA A 185 12.68 -21.68 -40.61
C ALA A 185 11.99 -22.83 -41.37
N ALA A 186 11.49 -22.59 -42.58
CA ALA A 186 11.01 -23.63 -43.50
C ALA A 186 11.46 -23.37 -44.93
#